data_AF-A0A059WNI0-F1
#
_entry.id   AF-A0A059WNI0-F1
#
_cell.length_a   1.000
_cell.length_b   1.000
_cell.length_c   1.000
_cell.angle_alpha   90.00
_cell.angle_beta   90.00
_cell.angle_gamma   90.00
#
_symmetry.space_group_name_H-M   'P 1'
#
loop_
_entity.id
_entity.type
_entity.pdbx_description
1 polymer ?
#
loop_
_entity_poly.entity_id
_entity_poly.type
_entity_poly.pdbx_seq_one_letter_code
_entity_poly.pdbx_strand_id
1 'polypeptide(L)'
;SAYTERTLRVFHTLRDAYGFKNVGIVIQAYLFRSEQDVRMLANEGANIRLCKGAYNEPAEVAFPAKSDVDANYIKLMQIYLADDSRAKGAYVGIATHDDNMINATKDYTATHHISKDQFEFQMLYGIRPQAQEKLAAENYKMRVYVPYGTEWYPYFMRRLAERPANVTFLIKNLIRG
;
A
#
# COMPACT_ATOMS: atom_id res chain seq x y z
N SER A 1 -15.98 -2.51 0.95
CA SER A 1 -16.54 -3.61 0.16
C SER A 1 -17.19 -4.64 1.07
N ALA A 2 -17.80 -5.69 0.53
CA ALA A 2 -18.42 -6.78 1.30
C ALA A 2 -17.43 -7.56 2.21
N TYR A 3 -16.13 -7.45 1.96
CA TYR A 3 -15.11 -8.23 2.68
C TYR A 3 -14.26 -7.40 3.65
N THR A 4 -14.17 -6.08 3.48
CA THR A 4 -13.27 -5.22 4.28
C THR A 4 -13.47 -5.42 5.79
N GLU A 5 -14.72 -5.34 6.25
CA GLU A 5 -15.06 -5.45 7.67
C GLU A 5 -14.74 -6.83 8.25
N ARG A 6 -15.04 -7.89 7.48
CA ARG A 6 -14.75 -9.26 7.88
C ARG A 6 -13.25 -9.49 8.00
N THR A 7 -12.46 -8.94 7.09
CA THR A 7 -11.00 -9.04 7.11
C THR A 7 -10.40 -8.29 8.30
N LEU A 8 -10.87 -7.08 8.60
CA LEU A 8 -10.44 -6.33 9.79
C LEU A 8 -10.71 -7.13 11.07
N ARG A 9 -11.90 -7.71 11.18
CA ARG A 9 -12.23 -8.58 12.33
C ARG A 9 -11.28 -9.75 12.49
N VAL A 10 -10.96 -10.46 11.40
CA VAL A 10 -9.99 -11.57 11.44
C VAL A 10 -8.61 -11.09 11.89
N PHE A 11 -8.16 -9.94 11.38
CA PHE A 11 -6.91 -9.31 11.80
C PHE A 11 -6.89 -9.02 13.30
N HIS A 12 -7.92 -8.39 13.85
CA HIS A 12 -8.03 -8.12 15.28
C HIS A 12 -8.08 -9.40 16.11
N THR A 13 -8.82 -10.43 15.68
CA THR A 13 -8.84 -11.71 16.38
C THR A 13 -7.44 -12.31 16.47
N LEU A 14 -6.68 -12.34 15.37
CA LEU A 14 -5.31 -12.89 15.37
C LEU A 14 -4.37 -12.09 16.26
N ARG A 15 -4.46 -10.75 16.25
CA ARG A 15 -3.57 -9.90 17.03
C ARG A 15 -3.95 -9.87 18.51
N ASP A 16 -5.22 -9.62 18.81
CA ASP A 16 -5.69 -9.25 20.15
C ASP A 16 -6.11 -10.48 20.97
N ALA A 17 -6.77 -11.46 20.35
CA ALA A 17 -7.18 -12.69 21.05
C ALA A 17 -6.08 -13.76 21.07
N TYR A 18 -5.30 -13.88 20.00
CA TYR A 18 -4.23 -14.89 19.88
C TYR A 18 -2.81 -14.34 20.10
N GLY A 19 -2.63 -13.02 20.22
CA GLY A 19 -1.34 -12.41 20.55
C GLY A 19 -0.29 -12.44 19.43
N PHE A 20 -0.69 -12.68 18.17
CA PHE A 20 0.25 -12.71 17.06
C PHE A 20 0.82 -11.31 16.74
N LYS A 21 2.14 -11.20 16.71
CA LYS A 21 2.86 -9.93 16.45
C LYS A 21 3.34 -9.76 15.00
N ASN A 22 3.27 -10.81 14.21
CA ASN A 22 3.79 -10.88 12.83
C ASN A 22 2.66 -10.92 11.79
N VAL A 23 1.51 -10.33 12.11
CA VAL A 23 0.36 -10.22 11.21
C VAL A 23 0.21 -8.75 10.81
N GLY A 24 0.04 -8.51 9.51
CA GLY A 24 -0.27 -7.20 8.96
C GLY A 24 -1.54 -7.23 8.13
N ILE A 25 -2.06 -6.05 7.80
CA ILE A 25 -3.28 -5.89 7.00
C ILE A 25 -3.06 -4.92 5.83
N VAL A 26 -3.86 -5.05 4.77
CA VAL A 26 -3.77 -4.17 3.59
C VAL A 26 -4.89 -3.13 3.65
N ILE A 27 -4.54 -1.86 3.48
CA ILE A 27 -5.50 -0.77 3.28
C ILE A 27 -5.41 -0.23 1.86
N GLN A 28 -6.57 0.10 1.30
CA GLN A 28 -6.74 0.52 -0.08
C GLN A 28 -7.19 1.99 -0.13
N ALA A 29 -6.34 2.88 -0.64
CA ALA A 29 -6.58 4.33 -0.60
C ALA A 29 -7.78 4.80 -1.44
N TYR A 30 -8.26 4.00 -2.39
CA TYR A 30 -9.43 4.33 -3.19
C TYR A 30 -10.79 4.26 -2.47
N LEU A 31 -10.89 3.69 -1.26
CA LEU A 31 -12.16 3.62 -0.53
C LEU A 31 -12.36 4.84 0.36
N PHE A 32 -13.61 5.31 0.45
CA PHE A 32 -13.96 6.43 1.35
C PHE A 32 -13.71 6.10 2.82
N ARG A 33 -13.97 4.85 3.24
CA ARG A 33 -13.79 4.39 4.63
C ARG A 33 -12.32 4.33 5.09
N SER A 34 -11.36 4.33 4.16
CA SER A 34 -9.97 4.02 4.47
C SER A 34 -9.33 5.00 5.44
N GLU A 35 -9.76 6.26 5.48
CA GLU A 35 -9.24 7.20 6.49
C GLU A 35 -9.57 6.77 7.91
N GLN A 36 -10.82 6.38 8.15
CA GLN A 36 -11.26 5.91 9.47
C GLN A 36 -10.49 4.65 9.86
N ASP A 37 -10.38 3.69 8.95
CA ASP A 37 -9.65 2.43 9.18
C ASP A 37 -8.16 2.71 9.48
N VAL A 38 -7.51 3.61 8.74
CA VAL A 38 -6.09 3.99 8.93
C VAL A 38 -5.87 4.66 10.27
N ARG A 39 -6.74 5.57 10.70
CA ARG A 39 -6.62 6.23 12.02
C ARG A 39 -6.76 5.23 13.16
N MET A 40 -7.69 4.29 13.04
CA MET A 40 -7.86 3.21 14.01
C MET A 40 -6.60 2.35 14.10
N LEU A 41 -6.13 1.81 12.97
CA LEU A 41 -4.97 0.93 12.90
C LEU A 41 -3.67 1.62 13.34
N ALA A 42 -3.51 2.91 13.02
CA ALA A 42 -2.39 3.73 13.47
C ALA A 42 -2.40 3.88 15.00
N ASN A 43 -3.57 4.11 15.59
CA ASN A 43 -3.71 4.21 17.05
C ASN A 43 -3.42 2.89 17.78
N GLU A 44 -3.53 1.77 17.09
CA GLU A 44 -3.23 0.44 17.61
C GLU A 44 -1.78 0.01 17.36
N GLY A 45 -0.98 0.82 16.66
CA GLY A 45 0.39 0.44 16.30
C GLY A 45 0.46 -0.70 15.28
N ALA A 46 -0.55 -0.87 14.44
CA ALA A 46 -0.60 -1.99 13.49
C ALA A 46 0.43 -1.86 12.36
N ASN A 47 0.89 -2.99 11.83
CA ASN A 47 1.65 -3.04 10.58
C ASN A 47 0.68 -3.13 9.39
N ILE A 48 0.75 -2.17 8.47
CA ILE A 48 -0.10 -2.15 7.28
C ILE A 48 0.70 -2.13 5.98
N ARG A 49 0.07 -2.60 4.91
CA ARG A 49 0.43 -2.29 3.53
C ARG A 49 -0.58 -1.28 2.99
N LEU A 50 -0.10 -0.12 2.55
CA LEU A 50 -0.94 0.90 1.89
C LEU A 50 -0.80 0.79 0.37
N CYS A 51 -1.89 0.43 -0.31
CA CYS A 51 -1.97 0.40 -1.77
C CYS A 51 -3.10 1.31 -2.27
N LYS A 52 -3.19 1.58 -3.57
CA LYS A 52 -4.32 2.35 -4.12
C LYS A 52 -5.62 1.55 -4.11
N GLY A 53 -5.56 0.27 -4.47
CA GLY A 53 -6.72 -0.60 -4.68
C GLY A 53 -6.67 -1.24 -6.06
N ALA A 54 -7.07 -2.51 -6.18
CA ALA A 54 -6.94 -3.30 -7.40
C ALA A 54 -8.28 -3.49 -8.14
N TYR A 55 -9.39 -3.55 -7.40
CA TYR A 55 -10.70 -3.91 -7.93
C TYR A 55 -11.48 -2.72 -8.48
N ASN A 56 -12.45 -3.00 -9.35
CA ASN A 56 -13.40 -2.01 -9.82
C ASN A 56 -14.63 -1.92 -8.89
N GLU A 57 -14.47 -1.19 -7.79
CA GLU A 57 -15.57 -0.91 -6.84
C GLU A 57 -16.50 0.18 -7.37
N PRO A 58 -17.77 0.18 -6.98
CA PRO A 58 -18.75 1.16 -7.43
C PRO A 58 -18.51 2.54 -6.76
N ALA A 59 -18.95 3.62 -7.42
CA ALA A 59 -18.60 5.00 -7.04
C ALA A 59 -19.19 5.44 -5.69
N GLU A 60 -20.17 4.70 -5.16
CA GLU A 60 -20.79 4.92 -3.86
C GLU A 60 -19.85 4.57 -2.69
N VAL A 61 -18.82 3.76 -2.94
CA VAL A 61 -17.89 3.29 -1.90
C VAL A 61 -16.42 3.64 -2.18
N ALA A 62 -16.11 4.07 -3.40
CA ALA A 62 -14.76 4.34 -3.85
C ALA A 62 -14.66 5.62 -4.70
N PHE A 63 -13.53 6.32 -4.55
CA PHE A 63 -13.21 7.50 -5.37
C PHE A 63 -13.17 7.10 -6.86
N PRO A 64 -14.00 7.73 -7.72
CA PRO A 64 -14.00 7.44 -9.15
C PRO A 64 -12.81 8.06 -9.87
N ALA A 65 -12.33 9.22 -9.42
CA ALA A 65 -11.24 9.94 -10.03
C ALA A 65 -9.88 9.52 -9.46
N LYS A 66 -8.90 9.27 -10.33
CA LYS A 66 -7.53 8.91 -9.93
C LYS A 66 -6.89 9.99 -9.05
N SER A 67 -7.13 11.27 -9.32
CA SER A 67 -6.60 12.38 -8.53
C SER A 67 -7.02 12.28 -7.07
N ASP A 68 -8.27 11.89 -6.81
CA ASP A 68 -8.80 11.79 -5.45
C ASP A 68 -8.21 10.57 -4.74
N VAL A 69 -8.00 9.46 -5.46
CA VAL A 69 -7.26 8.29 -4.95
C VAL A 69 -5.83 8.65 -4.58
N ASP A 70 -5.13 9.41 -5.43
CA ASP A 70 -3.76 9.85 -5.19
C ASP A 70 -3.67 10.80 -3.99
N ALA A 71 -4.57 11.78 -3.91
CA ALA A 71 -4.66 12.69 -2.77
C ALA A 71 -4.95 11.95 -1.47
N ASN A 72 -5.90 11.00 -1.50
CA ASN A 72 -6.19 10.18 -0.33
C ASN A 72 -5.00 9.28 0.03
N TYR A 73 -4.31 8.67 -0.94
CA TYR A 73 -3.11 7.88 -0.67
C TYR A 73 -2.06 8.67 0.10
N ILE A 74 -1.77 9.90 -0.33
CA ILE A 74 -0.84 10.79 0.38
C ILE A 74 -1.35 11.08 1.79
N LYS A 75 -2.64 11.44 1.95
CA LYS A 75 -3.24 11.70 3.25
C LYS A 75 -3.09 10.52 4.21
N LEU A 76 -3.39 9.30 3.76
CA LEU A 76 -3.29 8.08 4.56
C LEU A 76 -1.84 7.75 4.93
N MET A 77 -0.90 7.93 3.99
CA MET A 77 0.54 7.78 4.23
C MET A 77 1.01 8.74 5.34
N GLN A 78 0.60 10.01 5.27
CA GLN A 78 0.96 11.01 6.27
C GLN A 78 0.41 10.67 7.66
N ILE A 79 -0.84 10.23 7.76
CA ILE A 79 -1.43 9.78 9.04
C ILE A 79 -0.60 8.66 9.66
N TYR A 80 -0.17 7.68 8.86
CA TYR A 80 0.55 6.51 9.39
C TYR A 80 2.02 6.80 9.74
N LEU A 81 2.63 7.77 9.06
CA LEU A 81 4.01 8.20 9.32
C LEU A 81 4.13 9.30 10.38
N ALA A 82 3.02 9.89 10.81
CA ALA A 82 2.99 10.88 11.88
C ALA A 82 3.64 10.36 13.17
N ASP A 83 4.23 11.28 13.94
CA ASP A 83 5.00 10.94 15.14
C ASP A 83 4.20 10.15 16.17
N ASP A 84 2.93 10.49 16.37
CA ASP A 84 2.05 9.82 17.31
C ASP A 84 1.71 8.37 16.89
N SER A 85 1.53 8.13 15.59
CA SER A 85 1.36 6.80 15.01
C SER A 85 2.63 5.96 15.20
N ARG A 86 3.80 6.52 14.86
CA ARG A 86 5.09 5.83 14.99
C ARG A 86 5.44 5.54 16.44
N ALA A 87 5.13 6.44 17.38
CA ALA A 87 5.33 6.23 18.81
C ALA A 87 4.54 5.03 19.36
N LYS A 88 3.42 4.68 18.71
CA LYS A 88 2.60 3.50 19.04
C LYS A 88 3.10 2.21 18.37
N GLY A 89 4.14 2.29 17.55
CA GLY A 89 4.71 1.15 16.81
C GLY A 89 4.10 0.93 15.43
N ALA A 90 3.30 1.88 14.92
CA ALA A 90 2.70 1.78 13.59
C ALA A 90 3.80 1.71 12.52
N TYR A 91 3.64 0.77 11.58
CA TYR A 91 4.60 0.55 10.49
C TYR A 91 3.85 0.44 9.15
N VAL A 92 4.36 1.07 8.10
CA VAL A 92 3.71 1.07 6.78
C VAL A 92 4.63 0.58 5.66
N GLY A 93 4.12 -0.36 4.89
CA GLY A 93 4.62 -0.71 3.56
C GLY A 93 3.94 0.14 2.49
N ILE A 94 4.70 1.04 1.87
CA ILE A 94 4.27 1.94 0.80
C ILE A 94 4.24 1.15 -0.51
N ALA A 95 3.10 0.52 -0.81
CA ALA A 95 2.92 -0.35 -1.96
C ALA A 95 2.43 0.41 -3.19
N THR A 96 3.37 0.86 -4.01
CA THR A 96 3.10 1.65 -5.23
C THR A 96 4.26 1.55 -6.22
N HIS A 97 3.95 1.71 -7.51
CA HIS A 97 4.95 1.94 -8.57
C HIS A 97 4.81 3.34 -9.18
N ASP A 98 4.00 4.20 -8.58
CA ASP A 98 3.76 5.58 -9.04
C ASP A 98 4.83 6.51 -8.44
N ASP A 99 5.66 7.12 -9.31
CA ASP A 99 6.73 8.03 -8.89
C ASP A 99 6.22 9.20 -8.05
N ASN A 100 5.00 9.68 -8.31
CA ASN A 100 4.44 10.78 -7.54
C ASN A 100 4.21 10.38 -6.07
N MET A 101 3.78 9.13 -5.83
CA MET A 101 3.56 8.62 -4.48
C MET A 101 4.88 8.29 -3.77
N ILE A 102 5.86 7.79 -4.52
CA ILE A 102 7.22 7.52 -4.02
C ILE A 102 7.86 8.85 -3.59
N ASN A 103 7.85 9.85 -4.47
CA ASN A 103 8.43 11.16 -4.18
C ASN A 103 7.68 11.86 -3.05
N ALA A 104 6.35 11.85 -3.02
CA ALA A 104 5.59 12.41 -1.91
C ALA A 104 5.94 11.76 -0.56
N THR A 105 6.22 10.45 -0.53
CA THR A 105 6.69 9.75 0.67
C THR A 105 8.10 10.20 1.06
N LYS A 106 9.03 10.26 0.10
CA LYS A 106 10.40 10.72 0.32
C LYS A 106 10.43 12.16 0.84
N ASP A 107 9.64 13.04 0.25
CA ASP A 107 9.55 14.45 0.63
C ASP A 107 9.00 14.58 2.05
N TYR A 108 7.87 13.91 2.35
CA TYR A 108 7.27 13.94 3.67
C TYR A 108 8.23 13.43 4.76
N THR A 109 8.89 12.29 4.51
CA THR A 109 9.83 11.69 5.46
C THR A 109 11.08 12.52 5.65
N ALA A 110 11.59 13.18 4.60
CA ALA A 110 12.70 14.12 4.71
C ALA A 110 12.31 15.36 5.53
N THR A 111 11.16 15.98 5.25
CA THR A 111 10.68 17.16 6.00
C THR A 111 10.47 16.88 7.49
N HIS A 112 9.97 15.69 7.83
CA HIS A 112 9.68 15.30 9.22
C HIS A 112 10.83 14.51 9.88
N HIS A 113 11.99 14.43 9.23
CA HIS A 113 13.17 13.71 9.75
C HIS A 113 12.86 12.26 10.16
N ILE A 114 11.99 11.59 9.40
CA ILE A 114 11.57 10.21 9.66
C ILE A 114 12.64 9.27 9.13
N SER A 115 13.14 8.41 10.01
CA SER A 115 14.15 7.41 9.64
C SER A 115 13.60 6.37 8.66
N LYS A 116 14.45 5.95 7.71
CA LYS A 116 14.11 5.00 6.64
C LYS A 116 13.80 3.60 7.14
N ASP A 117 14.10 3.30 8.41
CA ASP A 117 13.77 2.03 9.04
C ASP A 117 12.33 1.96 9.57
N GLN A 118 11.61 3.10 9.61
CA GLN A 118 10.22 3.25 10.11
C GLN A 118 9.15 2.93 9.06
N PHE A 119 9.55 2.69 7.81
CA PHE A 119 8.68 2.28 6.72
C PHE A 119 9.46 1.46 5.69
N GLU A 120 8.78 0.96 4.66
CA GLU A 120 9.42 0.33 3.51
C GLU A 120 8.64 0.62 2.23
N PHE A 121 9.32 0.61 1.09
CA PHE A 121 8.67 0.58 -0.21
C PHE A 121 8.37 -0.85 -0.62
N GLN A 122 7.27 -1.04 -1.34
CA GLN A 122 6.85 -2.35 -1.82
C GLN A 122 6.40 -2.30 -3.28
N MET A 123 6.91 -3.21 -4.10
CA MET A 123 6.63 -3.29 -5.53
C MET A 123 6.40 -4.73 -5.96
N LEU A 124 5.79 -4.91 -7.12
CA LEU A 124 5.49 -6.21 -7.70
C LEU A 124 6.72 -6.70 -8.48
N TYR A 125 6.98 -8.00 -8.38
CA TYR A 125 8.03 -8.63 -9.16
C TYR A 125 7.83 -8.39 -10.67
N GLY A 126 8.93 -8.08 -11.36
CA GLY A 126 8.97 -7.81 -12.80
C GLY A 126 8.46 -6.44 -13.24
N ILE A 127 8.06 -5.54 -12.32
CA ILE A 127 7.55 -4.20 -12.66
C ILE A 127 8.52 -3.13 -12.15
N ARG A 128 9.09 -2.32 -13.06
CA ARG A 128 10.08 -1.27 -12.78
C ARG A 128 11.28 -1.76 -11.94
N PRO A 129 12.03 -2.77 -12.39
CA PRO A 129 13.18 -3.29 -11.63
C PRO A 129 14.22 -2.20 -11.34
N GLN A 130 14.45 -1.23 -12.24
CA GLN A 130 15.41 -0.15 -12.00
C GLN A 130 14.97 0.77 -10.86
N ALA A 131 13.66 1.02 -10.71
CA ALA A 131 13.13 1.78 -9.58
C ALA A 131 13.30 1.03 -8.26
N GLN A 132 13.15 -0.30 -8.25
CA GLN A 132 13.40 -1.14 -7.09
C GLN A 132 14.87 -1.08 -6.66
N GLU A 133 15.78 -1.26 -7.62
CA GLU A 133 17.23 -1.17 -7.41
C GLU A 133 17.65 0.23 -6.92
N LYS A 134 17.09 1.28 -7.53
CA LYS A 134 17.35 2.67 -7.13
C LYS A 134 16.93 2.93 -5.69
N LEU A 135 15.73 2.53 -5.29
CA LEU A 135 15.26 2.70 -3.91
C LEU A 135 16.14 1.94 -2.90
N ALA A 136 16.58 0.74 -3.26
CA ALA A 136 17.52 -0.02 -2.44
C ALA A 136 18.89 0.66 -2.34
N ALA A 137 19.43 1.17 -3.45
CA ALA A 137 20.70 1.91 -3.49
C ALA A 137 20.64 3.23 -2.70
N GLU A 138 19.44 3.83 -2.59
CA GLU A 138 19.16 4.98 -1.74
C GLU A 138 18.99 4.59 -0.25
N ASN A 139 19.27 3.35 0.15
CA ASN A 139 19.13 2.81 1.52
C ASN A 139 17.68 2.78 2.06
N TYR A 140 16.66 2.73 1.20
CA TYR A 140 15.31 2.41 1.65
C TYR A 140 15.13 0.90 1.79
N LYS A 141 14.36 0.47 2.79
CA LYS A 141 13.85 -0.90 2.84
C LYS A 141 12.94 -1.13 1.63
N MET A 142 13.28 -2.12 0.82
CA MET A 142 12.56 -2.44 -0.42
C MET A 142 12.12 -3.91 -0.40
N ARG A 143 10.81 -4.16 -0.44
CA ARG A 143 10.23 -5.51 -0.52
C ARG A 143 9.56 -5.76 -1.87
N VAL A 144 9.95 -6.85 -2.54
CA VAL A 144 9.32 -7.27 -3.79
C VAL A 144 8.26 -8.34 -3.51
N TYR A 145 7.04 -8.13 -4.01
CA TYR A 145 5.96 -9.11 -3.97
C TYR A 145 6.14 -10.11 -5.12
N VAL A 146 6.54 -11.33 -4.77
CA VAL A 146 6.85 -12.42 -5.70
C VAL A 146 5.73 -13.46 -5.67
N PRO A 147 4.78 -13.43 -6.62
CA PRO A 147 3.83 -14.52 -6.79
C PRO A 147 4.56 -15.77 -7.32
N TYR A 148 4.21 -16.95 -6.81
CA TYR A 148 4.72 -18.24 -7.27
C TYR A 148 3.62 -19.31 -7.24
N GLY A 149 3.74 -20.36 -8.06
CA GLY A 149 2.76 -21.44 -8.17
C GLY A 149 2.37 -21.75 -9.62
N THR A 150 1.67 -22.86 -9.83
CA THR A 150 1.26 -23.33 -11.17
C THR A 150 0.18 -22.47 -11.80
N GLU A 151 -0.67 -21.84 -11.00
CA GLU A 151 -1.77 -20.95 -11.42
C GLU A 151 -1.30 -19.53 -11.78
N TRP A 152 -0.10 -19.38 -12.34
CA TRP A 152 0.48 -18.09 -12.69
C TRP A 152 -0.28 -17.39 -13.83
N TYR A 153 -0.82 -18.15 -14.79
CA TYR A 153 -1.50 -17.61 -15.96
C TYR A 153 -2.84 -16.95 -15.59
N PRO A 154 -3.76 -17.60 -14.83
CA PRO A 154 -4.96 -16.92 -14.33
C PRO A 154 -4.65 -15.70 -13.46
N TYR A 155 -3.61 -15.77 -12.61
CA TYR A 155 -3.17 -14.63 -11.79
C TYR A 155 -2.75 -13.44 -12.66
N PHE A 156 -1.94 -13.69 -13.68
CA PHE A 156 -1.48 -12.65 -14.62
C PHE A 156 -2.64 -12.06 -15.42
N MET A 157 -3.53 -12.91 -15.94
CA MET A 157 -4.69 -12.47 -16.71
C MET A 157 -5.66 -11.63 -15.88
N ARG A 158 -5.87 -11.94 -14.59
CA ARG A 158 -6.68 -11.08 -13.71
C ARG A 158 -6.04 -9.71 -13.48
N ARG A 159 -4.72 -9.65 -13.28
CA ARG A 159 -4.01 -8.37 -13.17
C ARG A 159 -4.15 -7.49 -14.41
N LEU A 160 -4.28 -8.09 -15.58
CA LEU A 160 -4.62 -7.36 -16.81
C LEU A 160 -6.12 -7.03 -16.87
N ALA A 161 -7.02 -7.95 -16.52
CA ALA A 161 -8.46 -7.77 -16.75
C ALA A 161 -9.18 -6.86 -15.73
N GLU A 162 -8.66 -6.70 -14.50
CA GLU A 162 -9.43 -6.06 -13.41
C GLU A 162 -9.72 -4.57 -13.60
N ARG A 163 -8.83 -3.80 -14.24
CA ARG A 163 -9.08 -2.42 -14.67
C ARG A 163 -8.28 -2.08 -15.93
N PRO A 164 -8.87 -1.42 -16.96
CA PRO A 164 -8.11 -0.92 -18.10
C PRO A 164 -6.95 -0.02 -17.69
N ALA A 165 -7.15 0.79 -16.64
CA ALA A 165 -6.11 1.62 -16.04
C ALA A 165 -4.95 0.80 -15.45
N ASN A 166 -5.19 -0.40 -14.91
CA ASN A 166 -4.12 -1.30 -14.45
C ASN A 166 -3.30 -1.83 -15.63
N VAL A 167 -3.95 -2.15 -16.76
CA VAL A 167 -3.24 -2.53 -18.00
C VAL A 167 -2.38 -1.38 -18.50
N THR A 168 -2.96 -0.18 -18.65
CA THR A 168 -2.22 0.99 -19.13
C THR A 168 -1.06 1.33 -18.18
N PHE A 169 -1.28 1.19 -16.86
CA PHE A 169 -0.25 1.36 -15.84
C PHE A 169 0.85 0.30 -15.95
N LEU A 170 0.50 -0.99 -16.09
CA LEU A 170 1.47 -2.08 -16.24
C LEU A 170 2.31 -1.88 -17.51
N ILE A 171 1.69 -1.60 -18.65
CA ILE A 171 2.38 -1.35 -19.91
C ILE A 171 3.32 -0.14 -19.78
N LYS A 172 2.83 1.00 -19.25
CA LYS A 172 3.67 2.19 -19.03
C LYS A 172 4.87 1.90 -18.13
N ASN A 173 4.70 1.08 -17.10
CA ASN A 173 5.75 0.76 -16.14
C ASN A 173 6.69 -0.36 -16.59
N LEU A 174 6.28 -1.23 -17.51
CA LEU A 174 7.16 -2.19 -18.16
C LEU A 174 8.08 -1.49 -19.18
N ILE A 175 7.57 -0.47 -19.88
CA ILE A 175 8.33 0.28 -20.89
C ILE A 175 9.30 1.27 -20.24
N ARG A 176 8.99 1.81 -19.06
CA ARG A 176 9.76 2.92 -18.46
C ARG A 176 11.10 2.55 -17.81
N GLY A 177 11.44 1.26 -17.66
CA GLY A 177 12.70 0.82 -17.03
C GLY A 177 12.73 1.07 -15.52
#